data_AF-A0AB34JW83-F1
#
_entry.id   AF-A0AB34JW83-F1
#
_cell.length_a   1.000
_cell.length_b   1.000
_cell.length_c   1.000
_cell.angle_alpha   90.00
_cell.angle_beta   90.00
_cell.angle_gamma   90.00
#
_symmetry.space_group_name_H-M   'P 1'
#
loop_
_entity.id
_entity.type
_entity.pdbx_description
1 polymer ?
#
loop_
_entity_poly.entity_id
_entity_poly.type
_entity_poly.pdbx_seq_one_letter_code
_entity_poly.pdbx_strand_id
1 'polypeptide(L)'
;MWPLLFLLGRCPATGKEGGSCLSRKLADPDPGQSTVKGCTCTSQCSASITDAFDCDWCYTAGSCGHFGLEGHWDYCVYPSDPAYDAQTAEQKMDALWQQVVADPQFGSYPSVTGIVDESIQTSFDDWTDDLPAGRKKYIHSVGAICKFKLDITASSPYTGLFEAGAKAGLIRMGSAADLSNGGLTPGLGFKFLRSGVHSGDFVALHSLDLGQSWNFFKYNLSNHIAPPAGFTAILAKKFNQASQCAPQVGLSDMAKWSQDGTPHQDVNFPFKLFLVPSAAVQLPETPKVLDELMGLMEAFPIGTTLFTMYACGEPAGSAEMKPTDGGLAKACARPLKLGDIVTTSKCTPSAFGDAKLFIRHQRVEEDWKLKPDWLNQYDAKAACGSSTASPDGAPATCAAKHGGPIMSPPPPEPPMPGTDTSHQPSWHWMKGWGWSWSSDLGWHWSWHLGGWY
;
A
#
# COMPACT_ATOMS: atom_id res chain seq x y z
N MET A 1 -40.28 -55.01 -1.48
CA MET A 1 -38.92 -55.54 -1.67
C MET A 1 -38.09 -54.48 -2.38
N TRP A 2 -37.18 -53.84 -1.62
CA TRP A 2 -35.89 -53.17 -1.93
C TRP A 2 -35.60 -52.46 -3.29
N PRO A 3 -34.66 -51.49 -3.35
CA PRO A 3 -34.19 -50.55 -2.30
C PRO A 3 -33.85 -49.11 -2.77
N LEU A 4 -33.57 -48.24 -1.79
CA LEU A 4 -32.90 -46.93 -1.91
C LEU A 4 -31.51 -47.05 -2.57
N LEU A 5 -31.17 -46.13 -3.48
CA LEU A 5 -29.81 -45.91 -3.98
C LEU A 5 -29.25 -44.60 -3.40
N PHE A 6 -28.17 -44.72 -2.62
CA PHE A 6 -27.35 -43.61 -2.14
C PHE A 6 -26.63 -42.93 -3.31
N LEU A 7 -26.81 -41.61 -3.45
CA LEU A 7 -25.96 -40.75 -4.28
C LEU A 7 -24.67 -40.46 -3.51
N LEU A 8 -23.60 -41.21 -3.81
CA LEU A 8 -22.24 -40.87 -3.43
C LEU A 8 -21.72 -39.76 -4.35
N GLY A 9 -21.48 -38.58 -3.77
CA GLY A 9 -20.86 -37.44 -4.45
C GLY A 9 -19.42 -37.76 -4.87
N ARG A 10 -19.09 -37.46 -6.13
CA ARG A 10 -17.70 -37.43 -6.63
C ARG A 10 -17.07 -36.08 -6.30
N CYS A 11 -15.91 -36.08 -5.64
CA CYS A 11 -15.04 -34.91 -5.50
C CYS A 11 -14.31 -34.61 -6.83
N PRO A 12 -14.38 -33.40 -7.39
CA PRO A 12 -13.59 -33.02 -8.55
C PRO A 12 -12.30 -32.33 -8.09
N ALA A 13 -11.27 -33.09 -7.70
CA ALA A 13 -9.87 -32.67 -7.75
C ALA A 13 -8.97 -33.78 -7.19
N THR A 14 -7.85 -34.01 -7.86
CA THR A 14 -6.79 -34.99 -7.58
C THR A 14 -7.12 -36.43 -8.00
N GLY A 15 -6.60 -36.83 -9.16
CA GLY A 15 -6.64 -38.20 -9.68
C GLY A 15 -5.72 -39.15 -8.89
N LYS A 16 -6.00 -39.35 -7.61
CA LYS A 16 -5.43 -40.44 -6.81
C LYS A 16 -6.57 -41.22 -6.16
N GLU A 17 -6.81 -42.43 -6.65
CA GLU A 17 -7.72 -43.37 -6.01
C GLU A 17 -7.13 -43.85 -4.67
N GLY A 18 -7.93 -43.80 -3.59
CA GLY A 18 -7.64 -44.49 -2.33
C GLY A 18 -7.41 -43.63 -1.07
N GLY A 19 -7.56 -42.31 -1.12
CA GLY A 19 -7.44 -41.45 0.07
C GLY A 19 -8.79 -41.16 0.75
N SER A 20 -8.88 -41.42 2.06
CA SER A 20 -9.94 -40.93 2.96
C SER A 20 -10.21 -39.43 2.72
N CYS A 21 -11.47 -39.05 2.53
CA CYS A 21 -11.93 -37.64 2.46
C CYS A 21 -11.97 -36.94 3.83
N LEU A 22 -11.45 -37.57 4.88
CA LEU A 22 -11.41 -36.99 6.23
C LEU A 22 -9.95 -36.67 6.58
N SER A 23 -9.71 -35.39 6.88
CA SER A 23 -8.43 -34.74 7.14
C SER A 23 -7.67 -34.27 5.89
N ARG A 24 -8.23 -33.27 5.20
CA ARG A 24 -7.40 -32.31 4.47
C ARG A 24 -6.62 -31.55 5.56
N LYS A 25 -5.36 -31.92 5.81
CA LYS A 25 -4.50 -31.17 6.73
C LYS A 25 -4.54 -29.72 6.27
N LEU A 26 -5.18 -28.87 7.06
CA LEU A 26 -5.21 -27.44 6.79
C LEU A 26 -3.75 -26.97 6.80
N ALA A 27 -3.41 -26.09 5.86
CA ALA A 27 -2.05 -25.60 5.78
C ALA A 27 -1.69 -24.84 7.08
N ASP A 28 -0.41 -24.87 7.43
CA ASP A 28 0.08 -24.32 8.69
C ASP A 28 -0.09 -22.78 8.70
N PRO A 29 -0.48 -22.17 9.83
CA PRO A 29 -0.64 -20.72 9.96
C PRO A 29 0.68 -19.98 9.78
N ASP A 30 0.60 -18.68 9.49
CA ASP A 30 1.78 -17.82 9.49
C ASP A 30 2.43 -17.76 10.89
N PRO A 31 3.77 -17.68 10.97
CA PRO A 31 4.45 -17.38 12.22
C PRO A 31 3.91 -16.09 12.84
N GLY A 32 3.54 -16.14 14.13
CA GLY A 32 3.02 -14.98 14.85
C GLY A 32 1.56 -14.63 14.57
N GLN A 33 0.83 -15.45 13.80
CA GLN A 33 -0.59 -15.20 13.53
C GLN A 33 -1.39 -15.05 14.84
N SER A 34 -2.08 -13.93 14.94
CA SER A 34 -2.89 -13.55 16.09
C SER A 34 -4.37 -13.58 15.76
N THR A 35 -5.21 -13.69 16.80
CA THR A 35 -6.67 -13.65 16.68
C THR A 35 -7.27 -12.67 17.68
N VAL A 36 -8.54 -12.31 17.48
CA VAL A 36 -9.30 -11.36 18.31
C VAL A 36 -9.25 -11.70 19.80
N LYS A 37 -9.35 -12.99 20.16
CA LYS A 37 -9.29 -13.49 21.54
C LYS A 37 -7.91 -13.99 21.96
N GLY A 38 -6.87 -13.71 21.18
CA GLY A 38 -5.49 -14.11 21.48
C GLY A 38 -5.26 -15.63 21.38
N CYS A 39 -5.99 -16.31 20.52
CA CYS A 39 -5.86 -17.75 20.30
C CYS A 39 -4.71 -18.08 19.37
N THR A 40 -4.10 -19.25 19.58
CA THR A 40 -3.12 -19.82 18.64
C THR A 40 -3.85 -20.53 17.51
N CYS A 41 -3.66 -20.07 16.28
CA CYS A 41 -4.18 -20.73 15.10
C CYS A 41 -3.54 -22.11 14.88
N THR A 42 -4.33 -23.07 14.41
CA THR A 42 -3.89 -24.39 13.92
C THR A 42 -4.16 -24.59 12.44
N SER A 43 -4.77 -23.60 11.78
CA SER A 43 -4.94 -23.51 10.33
C SER A 43 -4.56 -22.12 9.85
N GLN A 44 -4.29 -21.98 8.55
CA GLN A 44 -4.23 -20.68 7.90
C GLN A 44 -5.50 -19.85 8.15
N CYS A 45 -5.31 -18.54 8.20
CA CYS A 45 -6.40 -17.58 8.18
C CYS A 45 -6.97 -17.48 6.76
N SER A 46 -8.29 -17.52 6.66
CA SER A 46 -8.99 -17.36 5.40
C SER A 46 -10.40 -16.84 5.63
N ALA A 47 -10.96 -16.16 4.64
CA ALA A 47 -12.32 -15.63 4.74
C ALA A 47 -13.35 -16.76 4.84
N SER A 48 -14.41 -16.53 5.62
CA SER A 48 -15.47 -17.53 5.81
C SER A 48 -16.66 -17.31 4.90
N ILE A 49 -17.32 -18.37 4.45
CA ILE A 49 -18.69 -18.20 3.93
C ILE A 49 -19.68 -17.81 5.05
N THR A 50 -19.37 -18.11 6.31
CA THR A 50 -20.30 -17.93 7.45
C THR A 50 -20.59 -16.46 7.77
N ASP A 51 -19.70 -15.55 7.38
CA ASP A 51 -19.87 -14.10 7.50
C ASP A 51 -19.88 -13.40 6.13
N ALA A 52 -20.15 -14.14 5.05
CA ALA A 52 -20.10 -13.66 3.66
C ALA A 52 -18.72 -13.12 3.24
N PHE A 53 -17.67 -13.78 3.70
CA PHE A 53 -16.26 -13.52 3.41
C PHE A 53 -15.87 -12.13 3.90
N ASP A 54 -16.29 -11.79 5.12
CA ASP A 54 -16.08 -10.48 5.76
C ASP A 54 -14.80 -10.42 6.55
N CYS A 55 -14.56 -11.43 7.37
CA CYS A 55 -13.37 -11.51 8.18
C CYS A 55 -12.65 -12.84 7.94
N ASP A 56 -11.32 -12.75 7.98
CA ASP A 56 -10.49 -13.93 7.98
C ASP A 56 -10.57 -14.58 9.38
N TRP A 57 -10.58 -15.90 9.44
CA TRP A 57 -10.59 -16.67 10.69
C TRP A 57 -9.77 -17.94 10.53
N CYS A 58 -9.40 -18.54 11.66
CA CYS A 58 -8.65 -19.80 11.71
C CYS A 58 -9.25 -20.75 12.74
N TYR A 59 -9.03 -22.06 12.56
CA TYR A 59 -9.19 -23.01 13.66
C TYR A 59 -8.10 -22.77 14.71
N THR A 60 -8.42 -23.03 15.97
CA THR A 60 -7.55 -22.69 17.11
C THR A 60 -7.25 -23.89 17.97
N ALA A 61 -6.11 -23.82 18.67
CA ALA A 61 -5.68 -24.86 19.59
C ALA A 61 -6.53 -24.90 20.87
N GLY A 62 -6.79 -26.11 21.36
CA GLY A 62 -7.50 -26.34 22.62
C GLY A 62 -8.96 -25.90 22.55
N SER A 63 -9.40 -25.12 23.56
CA SER A 63 -10.76 -24.60 23.70
C SER A 63 -10.85 -23.08 23.59
N CYS A 64 -9.86 -22.44 22.97
CA CYS A 64 -9.86 -21.00 22.76
C CYS A 64 -10.91 -20.60 21.70
N GLY A 65 -11.33 -19.34 21.66
CA GLY A 65 -12.17 -18.88 20.55
C GLY A 65 -13.66 -19.17 20.69
N HIS A 66 -14.31 -19.26 19.54
CA HIS A 66 -15.68 -19.70 19.32
C HIS A 66 -15.73 -21.23 19.14
N PHE A 67 -16.83 -21.86 19.52
CA PHE A 67 -17.05 -23.30 19.31
C PHE A 67 -17.98 -23.53 18.10
N GLY A 68 -17.58 -24.40 17.19
CA GLY A 68 -18.35 -24.81 16.02
C GLY A 68 -18.31 -26.32 15.80
N LEU A 69 -18.95 -26.77 14.71
CA LEU A 69 -19.09 -28.20 14.38
C LEU A 69 -17.73 -28.91 14.15
N GLU A 70 -16.75 -28.19 13.62
CA GLU A 70 -15.43 -28.72 13.27
C GLU A 70 -14.36 -28.40 14.32
N GLY A 71 -14.77 -27.81 15.46
CA GLY A 71 -13.88 -27.48 16.57
C GLY A 71 -13.92 -26.00 16.94
N HIS A 72 -12.85 -25.58 17.61
CA HIS A 72 -12.69 -24.22 18.09
C HIS A 72 -12.04 -23.33 17.03
N TRP A 73 -12.48 -22.09 16.93
CA TRP A 73 -12.03 -21.15 15.89
C TRP A 73 -12.09 -19.70 16.37
N ASP A 74 -11.34 -18.79 15.76
CA ASP A 74 -11.39 -17.37 16.11
C ASP A 74 -11.04 -16.48 14.91
N TYR A 75 -11.47 -15.22 14.97
CA TYR A 75 -11.22 -14.24 13.90
C TYR A 75 -9.77 -13.78 13.92
N CYS A 76 -9.14 -13.80 12.76
CA CYS A 76 -7.75 -13.41 12.59
C CYS A 76 -7.61 -11.88 12.65
N VAL A 77 -6.47 -11.46 13.20
CA VAL A 77 -6.06 -10.06 13.24
C VAL A 77 -4.60 -9.97 12.79
N TYR A 78 -4.27 -8.87 12.12
CA TYR A 78 -2.97 -8.67 11.46
C TYR A 78 -2.27 -7.42 12.02
N PRO A 79 -1.82 -7.47 13.30
CA PRO A 79 -1.19 -6.32 13.93
C PRO A 79 0.17 -6.07 13.29
N SER A 80 0.76 -4.90 13.56
CA SER A 80 2.14 -4.71 13.14
C SER A 80 3.07 -5.64 13.92
N ASP A 81 4.18 -6.04 13.31
CA ASP A 81 5.20 -6.87 13.95
C ASP A 81 6.23 -5.94 14.62
N PRO A 82 6.29 -5.86 15.96
CA PRO A 82 7.21 -4.97 16.65
C PRO A 82 8.69 -5.25 16.33
N ALA A 83 9.05 -6.51 16.07
CA ALA A 83 10.43 -6.88 15.75
C ALA A 83 10.79 -6.46 14.32
N TYR A 84 9.84 -6.53 13.40
CA TYR A 84 9.99 -5.95 12.07
C TYR A 84 10.04 -4.42 12.15
N ASP A 85 9.08 -3.82 12.84
CA ASP A 85 8.90 -2.37 12.93
C ASP A 85 10.11 -1.66 13.53
N ALA A 86 10.74 -2.25 14.55
CA ALA A 86 11.94 -1.72 15.19
C ALA A 86 13.16 -1.58 14.26
N GLN A 87 13.16 -2.24 13.10
CA GLN A 87 14.24 -2.12 12.12
C GLN A 87 14.29 -0.74 11.48
N THR A 88 15.48 -0.36 11.02
CA THR A 88 15.67 0.82 10.15
C THR A 88 15.00 0.60 8.79
N ALA A 89 14.65 1.70 8.13
CA ALA A 89 14.12 1.67 6.76
C ALA A 89 15.05 0.94 5.78
N GLU A 90 16.37 1.06 5.97
CA GLU A 90 17.39 0.39 5.16
C GLU A 90 17.39 -1.13 5.39
N GLN A 91 17.35 -1.58 6.65
CA GLN A 91 17.26 -3.01 6.98
C GLN A 91 16.00 -3.66 6.39
N LYS A 92 14.85 -2.99 6.52
CA LYS A 92 13.60 -3.43 5.91
C LYS A 92 13.72 -3.51 4.38
N MET A 93 14.36 -2.50 3.77
CA MET A 93 14.55 -2.44 2.31
C MET A 93 15.42 -3.60 1.83
N ASP A 94 16.52 -3.86 2.50
CA ASP A 94 17.42 -4.96 2.14
C ASP A 94 16.74 -6.31 2.30
N ALA A 95 16.04 -6.54 3.42
CA ALA A 95 15.31 -7.79 3.66
C ALA A 95 14.21 -8.02 2.60
N LEU A 96 13.40 -7.01 2.33
CA LEU A 96 12.31 -7.12 1.36
C LEU A 96 12.85 -7.24 -0.07
N TRP A 97 13.87 -6.46 -0.42
CA TRP A 97 14.48 -6.49 -1.74
C TRP A 97 15.17 -7.83 -2.03
N GLN A 98 15.81 -8.45 -1.03
CA GLN A 98 16.36 -9.81 -1.15
C GLN A 98 15.29 -10.82 -1.55
N GLN A 99 14.09 -10.75 -0.96
CA GLN A 99 12.98 -11.62 -1.34
C GLN A 99 12.45 -11.31 -2.75
N VAL A 100 12.34 -10.02 -3.10
CA VAL A 100 11.88 -9.59 -4.43
C VAL A 100 12.76 -10.14 -5.55
N VAL A 101 14.08 -10.12 -5.40
CA VAL A 101 15.01 -10.55 -6.45
C VAL A 101 15.39 -12.03 -6.38
N ALA A 102 14.94 -12.76 -5.35
CA ALA A 102 15.30 -14.17 -5.15
C ALA A 102 14.78 -15.08 -6.28
N ASP A 103 13.59 -14.78 -6.80
CA ASP A 103 12.96 -15.51 -7.90
C ASP A 103 12.36 -14.51 -8.91
N PRO A 104 13.11 -14.19 -9.99
CA PRO A 104 12.68 -13.20 -10.99
C PRO A 104 11.66 -13.76 -12.00
N GLN A 105 10.98 -14.86 -11.67
CA GLN A 105 9.84 -15.35 -12.44
C GLN A 105 8.56 -14.59 -12.07
N PHE A 106 7.55 -14.63 -12.94
CA PHE A 106 6.22 -14.09 -12.65
C PHE A 106 5.16 -15.19 -12.70
N GLY A 107 4.08 -14.95 -11.96
CA GLY A 107 2.95 -15.86 -11.89
C GLY A 107 2.00 -15.75 -13.08
N SER A 108 0.80 -16.30 -12.91
CA SER A 108 -0.32 -16.15 -13.84
C SER A 108 -1.44 -15.33 -13.21
N TYR A 109 -2.28 -14.73 -14.05
CA TYR A 109 -3.50 -14.07 -13.58
C TYR A 109 -4.53 -15.12 -13.13
N PRO A 110 -4.98 -15.09 -11.86
CA PRO A 110 -6.16 -15.85 -11.48
C PRO A 110 -7.43 -15.25 -12.08
N SER A 111 -8.53 -16.01 -12.04
CA SER A 111 -9.85 -15.46 -12.34
C SER A 111 -10.21 -14.39 -11.32
N VAL A 112 -10.46 -13.15 -11.79
CA VAL A 112 -10.87 -12.01 -10.96
C VAL A 112 -12.10 -12.32 -10.08
N THR A 113 -12.96 -13.24 -10.52
CA THR A 113 -14.15 -13.64 -9.77
C THR A 113 -13.86 -14.23 -8.40
N GLY A 114 -12.68 -14.82 -8.17
CA GLY A 114 -12.35 -15.41 -6.87
C GLY A 114 -12.14 -14.37 -5.76
N ILE A 115 -12.08 -13.08 -6.08
CA ILE A 115 -12.00 -12.01 -5.07
C ILE A 115 -13.23 -11.96 -4.15
N VAL A 116 -14.37 -12.51 -4.57
CA VAL A 116 -15.58 -12.55 -3.74
C VAL A 116 -15.41 -13.45 -2.52
N ASP A 117 -14.48 -14.41 -2.60
CA ASP A 117 -14.15 -15.38 -1.55
C ASP A 117 -13.05 -14.87 -0.61
N GLU A 118 -12.57 -13.63 -0.77
CA GLU A 118 -11.52 -13.00 0.03
C GLU A 118 -12.08 -11.91 0.93
N SER A 119 -11.51 -11.69 2.13
CA SER A 119 -11.82 -10.52 2.95
C SER A 119 -11.13 -9.28 2.36
N ILE A 120 -11.85 -8.19 2.07
CA ILE A 120 -11.21 -6.93 1.66
C ILE A 120 -10.63 -6.18 2.86
N GLN A 121 -11.13 -6.43 4.08
CA GLN A 121 -10.65 -5.77 5.28
C GLN A 121 -9.15 -5.96 5.49
N THR A 122 -8.64 -7.16 5.20
CA THR A 122 -7.21 -7.49 5.27
C THR A 122 -6.34 -6.57 4.41
N SER A 123 -6.84 -6.07 3.27
CA SER A 123 -6.09 -5.11 2.44
C SER A 123 -5.91 -3.71 3.07
N PHE A 124 -6.63 -3.42 4.15
CA PHE A 124 -6.58 -2.17 4.91
C PHE A 124 -6.03 -2.34 6.32
N ASP A 125 -6.35 -3.47 6.96
CA ASP A 125 -6.13 -3.74 8.38
C ASP A 125 -4.90 -4.61 8.68
N ASP A 126 -4.25 -5.14 7.64
CA ASP A 126 -2.95 -5.80 7.76
C ASP A 126 -1.83 -4.76 7.77
N TRP A 127 -1.08 -4.73 8.87
CA TRP A 127 0.02 -3.80 9.10
C TRP A 127 1.39 -4.38 8.76
N THR A 128 1.45 -5.62 8.28
CA THR A 128 2.68 -6.25 7.83
C THR A 128 3.01 -5.87 6.39
N ASP A 129 4.23 -6.16 5.93
CA ASP A 129 4.65 -5.91 4.54
C ASP A 129 4.47 -7.14 3.62
N ASP A 130 3.98 -8.25 4.18
CA ASP A 130 3.82 -9.55 3.52
C ASP A 130 2.36 -10.00 3.56
N LEU A 131 1.83 -10.41 2.41
CA LEU A 131 0.47 -10.91 2.29
C LEU A 131 0.33 -12.22 3.12
N PRO A 132 -0.67 -12.32 4.00
CA PRO A 132 -0.87 -13.49 4.84
C PRO A 132 -0.99 -14.76 4.01
N ALA A 133 -0.49 -15.87 4.53
CA ALA A 133 -0.66 -17.18 3.93
C ALA A 133 -2.15 -17.53 3.77
N GLY A 134 -2.44 -18.25 2.68
CA GLY A 134 -3.80 -18.58 2.28
C GLY A 134 -4.46 -17.53 1.39
N ARG A 135 -4.06 -16.26 1.49
CA ARG A 135 -4.62 -15.17 0.68
C ARG A 135 -4.00 -15.10 -0.71
N LYS A 136 -4.84 -14.77 -1.71
CA LYS A 136 -4.38 -14.60 -3.11
C LYS A 136 -4.70 -13.19 -3.64
N LYS A 137 -3.75 -12.62 -4.39
CA LYS A 137 -4.02 -11.42 -5.19
C LYS A 137 -4.86 -11.80 -6.42
N TYR A 138 -6.11 -11.37 -6.47
CA TYR A 138 -7.01 -11.64 -7.60
C TYR A 138 -6.99 -10.57 -8.69
N ILE A 139 -6.54 -9.37 -8.33
CA ILE A 139 -6.26 -8.28 -9.24
C ILE A 139 -4.84 -7.79 -9.01
N HIS A 140 -4.23 -7.24 -10.07
CA HIS A 140 -2.82 -6.83 -10.06
C HIS A 140 -1.91 -7.98 -9.59
N SER A 141 -2.22 -9.22 -9.94
CA SER A 141 -1.50 -10.39 -9.41
C SER A 141 -0.10 -10.52 -9.99
N VAL A 142 0.14 -10.00 -11.20
CA VAL A 142 1.44 -10.04 -11.88
C VAL A 142 1.99 -8.62 -12.09
N GLY A 143 3.27 -8.40 -11.78
CA GLY A 143 3.91 -7.12 -12.05
C GLY A 143 5.42 -7.10 -11.86
N ALA A 144 6.05 -6.01 -12.30
CA ALA A 144 7.46 -5.73 -12.09
C ALA A 144 7.65 -4.77 -10.91
N ILE A 145 8.74 -4.96 -10.15
CA ILE A 145 9.08 -4.15 -8.98
C ILE A 145 10.44 -3.51 -9.18
N CYS A 146 10.57 -2.24 -8.80
CA CYS A 146 11.86 -1.54 -8.77
C CYS A 146 11.97 -0.68 -7.50
N LYS A 147 13.21 -0.49 -7.03
CA LYS A 147 13.54 0.56 -6.07
C LYS A 147 13.51 1.91 -6.78
N PHE A 148 13.04 2.93 -6.07
CA PHE A 148 13.05 4.30 -6.56
C PHE A 148 13.61 5.27 -5.52
N LYS A 149 14.00 6.45 -6.00
CA LYS A 149 14.20 7.66 -5.20
C LYS A 149 13.21 8.74 -5.63
N LEU A 150 12.87 9.61 -4.69
CA LEU A 150 12.01 10.77 -4.86
C LEU A 150 12.57 11.92 -4.01
N ASP A 151 13.09 12.96 -4.66
CA ASP A 151 13.59 14.15 -3.99
C ASP A 151 12.46 15.17 -3.85
N ILE A 152 11.84 15.24 -2.66
CA ILE A 152 10.70 16.13 -2.43
C ILE A 152 11.19 17.58 -2.33
N THR A 153 10.54 18.46 -3.10
CA THR A 153 10.83 19.90 -3.14
C THR A 153 10.85 20.55 -1.76
N ALA A 154 11.77 21.51 -1.58
CA ALA A 154 11.88 22.32 -0.36
C ALA A 154 10.62 23.14 -0.06
N SER A 155 9.74 23.35 -1.05
CA SER A 155 8.48 24.06 -0.89
C SER A 155 7.33 23.19 -0.39
N SER A 156 7.56 21.91 -0.07
CA SER A 156 6.51 21.02 0.42
C SER A 156 5.99 21.48 1.79
N PRO A 157 4.69 21.78 1.94
CA PRO A 157 4.11 22.13 3.23
C PRO A 157 3.67 20.90 4.04
N TYR A 158 3.79 19.71 3.45
CA TYR A 158 3.30 18.47 4.03
C TYR A 158 4.32 17.84 4.99
N THR A 159 3.85 16.94 5.84
CA THR A 159 4.65 16.26 6.86
C THR A 159 4.95 14.82 6.47
N GLY A 160 5.81 14.17 7.27
CA GLY A 160 6.12 12.75 7.13
C GLY A 160 6.75 12.41 5.78
N LEU A 161 6.25 11.38 5.09
CA LEU A 161 6.77 10.97 3.79
C LEU A 161 6.58 12.00 2.67
N PHE A 162 5.77 13.04 2.90
CA PHE A 162 5.57 14.14 1.95
C PHE A 162 6.39 15.39 2.28
N GLU A 163 7.18 15.39 3.36
CA GLU A 163 8.04 16.52 3.72
C GLU A 163 9.24 16.63 2.78
N ALA A 164 9.84 17.82 2.73
CA ALA A 164 11.01 18.10 1.89
C ALA A 164 12.16 17.09 2.09
N GLY A 165 12.95 16.88 1.04
CA GLY A 165 14.14 16.05 1.06
C GLY A 165 13.96 14.67 0.45
N ALA A 166 15.07 13.93 0.39
CA ALA A 166 15.16 12.63 -0.28
C ALA A 166 14.27 11.59 0.40
N LYS A 167 13.55 10.83 -0.42
CA LYS A 167 12.76 9.66 -0.05
C LYS A 167 13.15 8.48 -0.92
N ALA A 168 13.03 7.27 -0.40
CA ALA A 168 13.25 6.03 -1.14
C ALA A 168 12.13 5.02 -0.89
N GLY A 169 11.90 4.12 -1.84
CA GLY A 169 10.84 3.13 -1.70
C GLY A 169 10.85 2.07 -2.80
N LEU A 170 9.81 1.25 -2.80
CA LEU A 170 9.48 0.28 -3.84
C LEU A 170 8.26 0.73 -4.63
N ILE A 171 8.32 0.62 -5.94
CA ILE A 171 7.17 0.74 -6.83
C ILE A 171 6.93 -0.62 -7.48
N ARG A 172 5.68 -1.10 -7.39
CA ARG A 172 5.18 -2.27 -8.10
C ARG A 172 4.25 -1.83 -9.23
N MET A 173 4.49 -2.33 -10.44
CA MET A 173 3.77 -1.95 -11.66
C MET A 173 3.18 -3.20 -12.31
N GLY A 174 1.85 -3.28 -12.44
CA GLY A 174 1.18 -4.46 -12.98
C GLY A 174 -0.22 -4.18 -13.51
N SER A 175 -0.67 -4.99 -14.48
CA SER A 175 -2.04 -4.91 -15.00
C SER A 175 -3.01 -5.53 -14.00
N ALA A 176 -4.22 -4.98 -13.85
CA ALA A 176 -5.23 -5.51 -12.94
C ALA A 176 -5.64 -6.95 -13.29
N ALA A 177 -5.72 -7.26 -14.57
CA ALA A 177 -6.13 -8.56 -15.09
C ALA A 177 -5.31 -8.94 -16.33
N ASP A 178 -5.57 -10.16 -16.81
CA ASP A 178 -4.97 -10.72 -18.01
C ASP A 178 -5.19 -9.81 -19.24
N LEU A 179 -4.17 -9.75 -20.11
CA LEU A 179 -4.14 -8.87 -21.28
C LEU A 179 -5.16 -9.28 -22.35
N SER A 180 -5.70 -10.50 -22.30
CA SER A 180 -6.81 -10.96 -23.15
C SER A 180 -8.09 -10.14 -22.99
N ASN A 181 -8.20 -9.30 -21.96
CA ASN A 181 -9.29 -8.34 -21.76
C ASN A 181 -9.23 -7.12 -22.69
N GLY A 182 -8.48 -7.18 -23.79
CA GLY A 182 -8.42 -6.10 -24.80
C GLY A 182 -7.42 -4.98 -24.49
N GLY A 183 -6.56 -5.17 -23.50
CA GLY A 183 -5.51 -4.21 -23.13
C GLY A 183 -5.05 -4.35 -21.68
N LEU A 184 -4.14 -3.47 -21.29
CA LEU A 184 -3.65 -3.32 -19.92
C LEU A 184 -4.63 -2.51 -19.08
N THR A 185 -4.65 -2.82 -17.79
CA THR A 185 -5.33 -2.03 -16.76
C THR A 185 -4.29 -1.60 -15.73
N PRO A 186 -3.54 -0.52 -15.98
CA PRO A 186 -2.35 -0.20 -15.21
C PRO A 186 -2.67 0.08 -13.74
N GLY A 187 -1.90 -0.53 -12.85
CA GLY A 187 -1.92 -0.18 -11.44
C GLY A 187 -0.54 -0.15 -10.81
N LEU A 188 -0.44 0.73 -9.82
CA LEU A 188 0.78 1.03 -9.08
C LEU A 188 0.55 0.74 -7.60
N GLY A 189 1.53 0.10 -6.98
CA GLY A 189 1.66 0.03 -5.53
C GLY A 189 2.97 0.70 -5.11
N PHE A 190 2.89 1.64 -4.18
CA PHE A 190 4.04 2.31 -3.59
C PHE A 190 4.21 1.88 -2.15
N LYS A 191 5.44 1.54 -1.77
CA LYS A 191 5.83 1.23 -0.40
C LYS A 191 7.04 2.04 0.01
N PHE A 192 6.90 2.81 1.07
CA PHE A 192 7.96 3.57 1.72
C PHE A 192 8.24 2.96 3.08
N LEU A 193 9.40 2.34 3.20
CA LEU A 193 9.82 1.74 4.46
C LEU A 193 10.27 2.84 5.41
N ARG A 194 9.81 2.77 6.66
CA ARG A 194 10.12 3.71 7.73
C ARG A 194 10.93 3.04 8.82
N SER A 195 11.81 3.79 9.47
CA SER A 195 12.58 3.27 10.61
C SER A 195 11.72 3.27 11.87
N GLY A 196 11.79 2.21 12.68
CA GLY A 196 11.16 2.16 14.00
C GLY A 196 9.62 2.10 14.03
N VAL A 197 8.94 2.15 12.88
CA VAL A 197 7.48 2.09 12.74
C VAL A 197 7.07 1.37 11.45
N HIS A 198 5.80 0.99 11.33
CA HIS A 198 5.23 0.33 10.14
C HIS A 198 5.46 1.13 8.85
N SER A 199 5.48 0.44 7.71
CA SER A 199 5.67 1.06 6.38
C SER A 199 4.51 1.98 5.98
N GLY A 200 4.81 2.97 5.13
CA GLY A 200 3.81 3.86 4.54
C GLY A 200 3.54 3.49 3.09
N ASP A 201 2.28 3.19 2.78
CA ASP A 201 1.87 2.63 1.50
C ASP A 201 0.73 3.42 0.85
N PHE A 202 0.68 3.39 -0.48
CA PHE A 202 -0.54 3.72 -1.22
C PHE A 202 -0.59 2.99 -2.56
N VAL A 203 -1.79 2.88 -3.13
CA VAL A 203 -1.99 2.40 -4.49
C VAL A 203 -2.50 3.52 -5.40
N ALA A 204 -2.24 3.41 -6.69
CA ALA A 204 -2.75 4.35 -7.68
C ALA A 204 -3.20 3.63 -8.96
N LEU A 205 -4.28 4.15 -9.55
CA LEU A 205 -4.92 3.63 -10.75
C LEU A 205 -5.29 4.78 -11.69
N HIS A 206 -5.53 4.48 -12.97
CA HIS A 206 -6.25 5.39 -13.86
C HIS A 206 -7.76 5.24 -13.66
N SER A 207 -8.25 4.01 -13.71
CA SER A 207 -9.64 3.60 -13.44
C SER A 207 -9.70 2.10 -13.12
N LEU A 208 -10.88 1.60 -12.71
CA LEU A 208 -11.13 0.15 -12.54
C LEU A 208 -11.54 -0.56 -13.83
N ASP A 209 -11.76 0.16 -14.94
CA ASP A 209 -12.20 -0.43 -16.19
C ASP A 209 -11.09 -1.31 -16.78
N LEU A 210 -11.46 -2.49 -17.28
CA LEU A 210 -10.50 -3.41 -17.88
C LEU A 210 -10.15 -3.02 -19.33
N GLY A 211 -8.93 -3.31 -19.76
CA GLY A 211 -8.54 -3.19 -21.17
C GLY A 211 -8.39 -1.75 -21.66
N GLN A 212 -7.73 -0.89 -20.90
CA GLN A 212 -7.72 0.56 -21.11
C GLN A 212 -6.78 1.01 -22.25
N SER A 213 -5.62 0.39 -22.37
CA SER A 213 -4.58 0.75 -23.34
C SER A 213 -3.54 -0.37 -23.46
N TRP A 214 -2.83 -0.44 -24.57
CA TRP A 214 -1.66 -1.32 -24.73
C TRP A 214 -0.35 -0.68 -24.25
N ASN A 215 -0.37 0.61 -23.90
CA ASN A 215 0.73 1.30 -23.27
C ASN A 215 0.43 1.47 -21.77
N PHE A 216 1.23 0.79 -20.92
CA PHE A 216 1.06 0.86 -19.46
C PHE A 216 1.12 2.30 -18.92
N PHE A 217 1.91 3.15 -19.56
CA PHE A 217 2.19 4.54 -19.16
C PHE A 217 1.36 5.56 -19.96
N LYS A 218 0.25 5.12 -20.57
CA LYS A 218 -0.61 5.99 -21.40
C LYS A 218 -1.32 7.07 -20.61
N TYR A 219 -1.82 6.73 -19.42
CA TYR A 219 -2.71 7.57 -18.65
C TYR A 219 -2.06 8.07 -17.36
N ASN A 220 -2.54 9.21 -16.87
CA ASN A 220 -2.23 9.65 -15.51
C ASN A 220 -2.92 8.73 -14.50
N LEU A 221 -2.26 8.52 -13.37
CA LEU A 221 -2.76 7.69 -12.28
C LEU A 221 -2.90 8.51 -10.99
N SER A 222 -3.79 8.09 -10.12
CA SER A 222 -4.01 8.71 -8.81
C SER A 222 -4.48 7.67 -7.79
N ASN A 223 -4.26 7.96 -6.51
CA ASN A 223 -4.87 7.22 -5.40
C ASN A 223 -6.39 7.45 -5.31
N HIS A 224 -6.92 8.45 -6.04
CA HIS A 224 -8.36 8.66 -6.22
C HIS A 224 -8.73 8.37 -7.68
N ILE A 225 -9.75 7.56 -7.90
CA ILE A 225 -10.28 7.24 -9.23
C ILE A 225 -11.79 7.47 -9.32
N ALA A 226 -12.29 7.49 -10.55
CA ALA A 226 -13.74 7.57 -10.78
C ALA A 226 -14.44 6.35 -10.17
N PRO A 227 -15.67 6.51 -9.65
CA PRO A 227 -16.45 5.37 -9.19
C PRO A 227 -16.67 4.39 -10.36
N PRO A 228 -16.50 3.08 -10.14
CA PRO A 228 -16.66 2.10 -11.22
C PRO A 228 -18.11 2.02 -11.70
N ALA A 229 -18.28 1.67 -12.97
CA ALA A 229 -19.58 1.50 -13.61
C ALA A 229 -19.73 0.11 -14.25
N GLY A 230 -20.96 -0.32 -14.51
CA GLY A 230 -21.20 -1.61 -15.17
C GLY A 230 -20.75 -2.81 -14.33
N PHE A 231 -20.02 -3.75 -14.93
CA PHE A 231 -19.59 -4.99 -14.25
C PHE A 231 -18.61 -4.75 -13.10
N THR A 232 -17.74 -3.73 -13.20
CA THR A 232 -16.79 -3.36 -12.15
C THR A 232 -17.47 -2.75 -10.91
N ALA A 233 -18.75 -2.37 -11.00
CA ALA A 233 -19.54 -1.95 -9.84
C ALA A 233 -19.78 -3.10 -8.84
N ILE A 234 -19.82 -4.36 -9.30
CA ILE A 234 -19.91 -5.54 -8.41
C ILE A 234 -18.65 -5.63 -7.55
N LEU A 235 -17.49 -5.37 -8.16
CA LEU A 235 -16.20 -5.34 -7.47
C LEU A 235 -16.16 -4.22 -6.42
N ALA A 236 -16.65 -3.02 -6.75
CA ALA A 236 -16.77 -1.94 -5.76
C ALA A 236 -17.65 -2.30 -4.57
N LYS A 237 -18.78 -3.00 -4.78
CA LYS A 237 -19.61 -3.47 -3.66
C LYS A 237 -18.83 -4.38 -2.71
N LYS A 238 -17.96 -5.24 -3.25
CA LYS A 238 -17.06 -6.07 -2.44
C LYS A 238 -16.03 -5.20 -1.73
N PHE A 239 -15.44 -4.21 -2.39
CA PHE A 239 -14.51 -3.27 -1.75
C PHE A 239 -15.15 -2.43 -0.63
N ASN A 240 -16.46 -2.18 -0.73
CA ASN A 240 -17.20 -1.44 0.29
C ASN A 240 -17.30 -2.16 1.64
N GLN A 241 -16.84 -3.40 1.71
CA GLN A 241 -16.62 -4.13 2.95
C GLN A 241 -15.63 -3.44 3.89
N ALA A 242 -14.63 -2.74 3.34
CA ALA A 242 -13.58 -2.08 4.13
C ALA A 242 -13.70 -0.55 4.15
N SER A 243 -14.28 0.10 3.14
CA SER A 243 -14.46 1.56 3.07
C SER A 243 -15.75 1.91 2.34
N GLN A 244 -16.53 2.89 2.81
CA GLN A 244 -17.70 3.39 2.06
C GLN A 244 -17.30 4.20 0.80
N CYS A 245 -15.99 4.40 0.58
CA CYS A 245 -15.43 5.11 -0.56
C CYS A 245 -14.18 4.42 -1.12
N ALA A 246 -14.28 3.13 -1.44
CA ALA A 246 -13.18 2.36 -2.00
C ALA A 246 -12.43 3.00 -3.21
N PRO A 247 -13.06 3.79 -4.10
CA PRO A 247 -12.34 4.50 -5.18
C PRO A 247 -11.34 5.58 -4.72
N GLN A 248 -11.37 5.97 -3.45
CA GLN A 248 -10.48 6.98 -2.88
C GLN A 248 -9.66 6.34 -1.76
N VAL A 249 -8.35 6.23 -1.97
CA VAL A 249 -7.40 5.70 -0.98
C VAL A 249 -6.79 6.86 -0.20
N GLY A 250 -6.84 6.80 1.13
CA GLY A 250 -6.30 7.85 2.00
C GLY A 250 -4.77 7.92 2.03
N LEU A 251 -4.24 9.02 2.57
CA LEU A 251 -2.81 9.34 2.61
C LEU A 251 -2.31 9.83 3.98
N SER A 252 -3.19 10.12 4.94
CA SER A 252 -2.78 10.73 6.22
C SER A 252 -1.78 9.90 7.03
N ASP A 253 -1.81 8.57 6.99
CA ASP A 253 -0.81 7.71 7.65
C ASP A 253 0.60 7.92 7.09
N MET A 254 0.72 8.18 5.80
CA MET A 254 2.02 8.50 5.18
C MET A 254 2.59 9.82 5.70
N ALA A 255 1.75 10.73 6.16
CA ALA A 255 2.16 12.03 6.68
C ALA A 255 2.39 12.05 8.21
N LYS A 256 2.02 10.97 8.93
CA LYS A 256 2.22 10.86 10.39
C LYS A 256 3.67 10.67 10.79
N TRP A 257 4.47 10.06 9.91
CA TRP A 257 5.84 9.67 10.22
C TRP A 257 6.78 9.99 9.07
N SER A 258 7.92 10.56 9.39
CA SER A 258 9.05 10.70 8.48
C SER A 258 9.65 9.34 8.14
N GLN A 259 10.48 9.28 7.09
CA GLN A 259 11.12 8.03 6.68
C GLN A 259 12.10 7.48 7.75
N ASP A 260 12.65 8.36 8.58
CA ASP A 260 13.51 8.01 9.71
C ASP A 260 12.73 7.62 10.99
N GLY A 261 11.39 7.58 10.94
CA GLY A 261 10.55 7.24 12.08
C GLY A 261 10.17 8.42 12.96
N THR A 262 10.51 9.66 12.60
CA THR A 262 10.10 10.84 13.39
C THR A 262 8.58 11.06 13.31
N PRO A 263 7.84 11.08 14.44
CA PRO A 263 6.41 11.36 14.45
C PRO A 263 6.09 12.84 14.23
N HIS A 264 4.96 13.11 13.58
CA HIS A 264 4.39 14.45 13.42
C HIS A 264 3.07 14.57 14.17
N GLN A 265 2.95 15.57 15.04
CA GLN A 265 1.70 15.86 15.76
C GLN A 265 0.69 16.59 14.87
N ASP A 266 1.15 17.62 14.16
CA ASP A 266 0.34 18.41 13.23
C ASP A 266 0.41 17.81 11.82
N VAL A 267 -0.31 16.70 11.62
CA VAL A 267 -0.29 15.94 10.36
C VAL A 267 -0.86 16.79 9.21
N ASN A 268 -0.02 17.08 8.21
CA ASN A 268 -0.43 17.78 7.00
C ASN A 268 -0.15 16.95 5.75
N PHE A 269 -1.17 16.68 4.96
CA PHE A 269 -1.14 15.74 3.84
C PHE A 269 -1.97 16.26 2.66
N PRO A 270 -1.64 15.86 1.42
CA PRO A 270 -2.40 16.28 0.24
C PRO A 270 -3.75 15.56 0.18
N PHE A 271 -4.72 16.18 -0.51
CA PHE A 271 -6.03 15.56 -0.78
C PHE A 271 -5.90 14.32 -1.67
N LYS A 272 -5.03 14.38 -2.68
CA LYS A 272 -4.64 13.22 -3.50
C LYS A 272 -3.28 13.43 -4.13
N LEU A 273 -2.68 12.34 -4.58
CA LEU A 273 -1.50 12.32 -5.44
C LEU A 273 -1.93 12.16 -6.90
N PHE A 274 -1.24 12.84 -7.80
CA PHE A 274 -1.44 12.76 -9.24
C PHE A 274 -0.11 12.42 -9.91
N LEU A 275 -0.06 11.28 -10.60
CA LEU A 275 1.14 10.71 -11.18
C LEU A 275 1.09 10.87 -12.69
N VAL A 276 2.05 11.63 -13.21
CA VAL A 276 2.20 11.88 -14.65
C VAL A 276 3.32 10.99 -15.17
N PRO A 277 3.04 10.01 -16.05
CA PRO A 277 4.07 9.18 -16.64
C PRO A 277 5.08 10.02 -17.43
N SER A 278 6.36 9.67 -17.32
CA SER A 278 7.39 10.38 -18.07
C SER A 278 7.37 9.99 -19.56
N ALA A 279 7.99 10.83 -20.40
CA ALA A 279 8.21 10.48 -21.80
C ALA A 279 9.18 9.29 -21.98
N ALA A 280 10.05 9.02 -20.99
CA ALA A 280 11.08 7.99 -21.07
C ALA A 280 10.54 6.56 -20.93
N VAL A 281 9.32 6.41 -20.42
CA VAL A 281 8.69 5.09 -20.18
C VAL A 281 7.54 4.78 -21.13
N GLN A 282 7.30 5.64 -22.13
CA GLN A 282 6.22 5.42 -23.08
C GLN A 282 6.45 4.14 -23.89
N LEU A 283 5.45 3.25 -23.88
CA LEU A 283 5.49 1.98 -24.60
C LEU A 283 4.66 2.04 -25.89
N PRO A 284 4.96 1.17 -26.87
CA PRO A 284 4.15 1.08 -28.09
C PRO A 284 2.70 0.68 -27.80
N GLU A 285 1.75 1.38 -28.44
CA GLU A 285 0.31 1.12 -28.40
C GLU A 285 -0.10 -0.08 -29.29
N THR A 286 0.60 -1.20 -29.13
CA THR A 286 0.35 -2.44 -29.88
C THR A 286 -0.01 -3.58 -28.95
N PRO A 287 -0.89 -4.52 -29.35
CA PRO A 287 -1.14 -5.73 -28.57
C PRO A 287 0.16 -6.41 -28.16
N LYS A 288 0.19 -6.93 -26.92
CA LYS A 288 1.35 -7.65 -26.39
C LYS A 288 0.92 -8.74 -25.41
N VAL A 289 1.77 -9.74 -25.25
CA VAL A 289 1.62 -10.78 -24.23
C VAL A 289 2.32 -10.39 -22.94
N LEU A 290 2.10 -11.16 -21.88
CA LEU A 290 2.66 -10.88 -20.55
C LEU A 290 4.20 -10.84 -20.55
N ASP A 291 4.85 -11.82 -21.19
CA ASP A 291 6.31 -11.89 -21.31
C ASP A 291 6.89 -10.64 -21.97
N GLU A 292 6.23 -10.13 -23.02
CA GLU A 292 6.64 -8.91 -23.71
C GLU A 292 6.48 -7.68 -22.81
N LEU A 293 5.38 -7.57 -22.06
CA LEU A 293 5.18 -6.49 -21.10
C LEU A 293 6.27 -6.49 -20.01
N MET A 294 6.53 -7.66 -19.42
CA MET A 294 7.55 -7.82 -18.37
C MET A 294 8.94 -7.49 -18.93
N GLY A 295 9.28 -8.00 -20.12
CA GLY A 295 10.53 -7.68 -20.81
C GLY A 295 10.70 -6.19 -21.10
N LEU A 296 9.64 -5.48 -21.48
CA LEU A 296 9.67 -4.02 -21.67
C LEU A 296 9.93 -3.26 -20.36
N MET A 297 9.31 -3.69 -19.24
CA MET A 297 9.54 -3.08 -17.93
C MET A 297 10.97 -3.34 -17.42
N GLU A 298 11.48 -4.56 -17.62
CA GLU A 298 12.85 -4.92 -17.26
C GLU A 298 13.92 -4.18 -18.05
N ALA A 299 13.59 -3.74 -19.27
CA ALA A 299 14.51 -3.04 -20.16
C ALA A 299 14.76 -1.59 -19.77
N PHE A 300 13.98 -1.02 -18.82
CA PHE A 300 14.23 0.33 -18.34
C PHE A 300 15.61 0.43 -17.66
N PRO A 301 16.49 1.34 -18.12
CA PRO A 301 17.76 1.58 -17.43
C PRO A 301 17.55 2.05 -15.99
N ILE A 302 18.51 1.74 -15.11
CA ILE A 302 18.59 2.37 -13.79
C ILE A 302 18.76 3.89 -13.99
N GLY A 303 18.05 4.70 -13.21
CA GLY A 303 18.01 6.16 -13.38
C GLY A 303 16.88 6.63 -14.31
N THR A 304 16.02 5.73 -14.78
CA THR A 304 14.83 6.11 -15.56
C THR A 304 13.83 6.82 -14.67
N THR A 305 13.36 7.99 -15.10
CA THR A 305 12.22 8.65 -14.48
C THR A 305 10.94 7.93 -14.91
N LEU A 306 10.21 7.33 -13.97
CA LEU A 306 8.96 6.64 -14.27
C LEU A 306 7.79 7.63 -14.31
N PHE A 307 7.66 8.45 -13.27
CA PHE A 307 6.57 9.40 -13.10
C PHE A 307 7.06 10.70 -12.47
N THR A 308 6.40 11.80 -12.77
CA THR A 308 6.41 12.99 -11.90
C THR A 308 5.23 12.90 -10.93
N MET A 309 5.50 13.05 -9.64
CA MET A 309 4.48 13.05 -8.59
C MET A 309 4.07 14.47 -8.24
N TYR A 310 2.76 14.72 -8.27
CA TYR A 310 2.15 15.97 -7.82
C TYR A 310 1.25 15.69 -6.62
N ALA A 311 1.24 16.62 -5.67
CA ALA A 311 0.26 16.71 -4.62
C ALA A 311 -0.87 17.67 -5.04
N CYS A 312 -2.11 17.25 -4.94
CA CYS A 312 -3.29 18.11 -5.04
C CYS A 312 -3.68 18.53 -3.62
N GLY A 313 -3.56 19.83 -3.31
CA GLY A 313 -3.76 20.30 -1.94
C GLY A 313 -5.23 20.34 -1.50
N GLU A 314 -6.18 20.26 -2.42
CA GLU A 314 -7.62 20.35 -2.17
C GLU A 314 -8.41 19.55 -3.23
N PRO A 315 -9.70 19.26 -2.98
CA PRO A 315 -10.62 18.75 -3.99
C PRO A 315 -10.77 19.69 -5.19
N ALA A 316 -10.77 19.16 -6.41
CA ALA A 316 -11.00 19.93 -7.64
C ALA A 316 -12.49 20.04 -8.04
N GLY A 317 -13.39 20.12 -7.06
CA GLY A 317 -14.83 20.24 -7.28
C GLY A 317 -15.39 19.09 -8.11
N SER A 318 -16.12 19.40 -9.19
CA SER A 318 -16.74 18.39 -10.06
C SER A 318 -15.71 17.52 -10.82
N ALA A 319 -14.45 17.95 -10.91
CA ALA A 319 -13.39 17.12 -11.51
C ALA A 319 -13.08 15.87 -10.66
N GLU A 320 -13.45 15.84 -9.38
CA GLU A 320 -13.28 14.66 -8.52
C GLU A 320 -14.21 13.49 -8.90
N MET A 321 -15.18 13.70 -9.78
CA MET A 321 -15.95 12.61 -10.38
C MET A 321 -15.13 11.80 -11.40
N LYS A 322 -14.09 12.42 -11.97
CA LYS A 322 -13.15 11.83 -12.92
C LYS A 322 -11.73 12.32 -12.63
N PRO A 323 -11.17 11.95 -11.46
CA PRO A 323 -9.99 12.57 -10.88
C PRO A 323 -8.70 12.31 -11.66
N THR A 324 -8.74 11.45 -12.68
CA THR A 324 -7.63 11.09 -13.56
C THR A 324 -7.82 11.61 -15.01
N ASP A 325 -8.97 12.22 -15.32
CA ASP A 325 -9.29 12.70 -16.67
C ASP A 325 -8.67 14.07 -16.95
N GLY A 326 -7.96 14.14 -18.08
CA GLY A 326 -7.34 15.37 -18.57
C GLY A 326 -5.97 15.65 -17.95
N GLY A 327 -5.52 16.89 -18.11
CA GLY A 327 -4.22 17.33 -17.60
C GLY A 327 -4.28 17.73 -16.12
N LEU A 328 -3.09 17.86 -15.52
CA LEU A 328 -2.88 18.28 -14.13
C LEU A 328 -3.75 19.49 -13.73
N ALA A 329 -3.81 20.53 -14.55
CA ALA A 329 -4.55 21.76 -14.25
C ALA A 329 -6.08 21.55 -14.10
N LYS A 330 -6.63 20.51 -14.72
CA LYS A 330 -8.06 20.17 -14.61
C LYS A 330 -8.33 19.26 -13.42
N ALA A 331 -7.47 18.26 -13.25
CA ALA A 331 -7.70 17.18 -12.30
C ALA A 331 -7.20 17.48 -10.89
N CYS A 332 -6.34 18.49 -10.71
CA CYS A 332 -5.61 18.72 -9.47
C CYS A 332 -5.74 20.18 -9.03
N ALA A 333 -6.48 20.43 -7.93
CA ALA A 333 -6.55 21.76 -7.34
C ALA A 333 -5.32 22.02 -6.46
N ARG A 334 -4.77 23.25 -6.59
CA ARG A 334 -3.52 23.69 -5.95
C ARG A 334 -2.38 22.66 -6.16
N PRO A 335 -2.02 22.35 -7.42
CA PRO A 335 -1.02 21.34 -7.70
C PRO A 335 0.36 21.80 -7.21
N LEU A 336 1.04 20.94 -6.45
CA LEU A 336 2.44 21.09 -6.09
C LEU A 336 3.22 19.91 -6.66
N LYS A 337 4.24 20.17 -7.50
CA LYS A 337 5.19 19.12 -7.88
C LYS A 337 5.96 18.70 -6.63
N LEU A 338 5.82 17.44 -6.21
CA LEU A 338 6.62 16.89 -5.12
C LEU A 338 8.02 16.55 -5.64
N GLY A 339 8.10 15.79 -6.74
CA GLY A 339 9.37 15.39 -7.33
C GLY A 339 9.18 14.36 -8.44
N ASP A 340 10.30 13.83 -8.92
CA ASP A 340 10.33 12.79 -9.94
C ASP A 340 10.68 11.43 -9.30
N ILE A 341 9.94 10.39 -9.67
CA ILE A 341 10.14 9.02 -9.22
C ILE A 341 11.16 8.38 -10.16
N VAL A 342 12.39 8.22 -9.68
CA VAL A 342 13.53 7.77 -10.50
C VAL A 342 14.00 6.40 -10.04
N THR A 343 14.14 5.44 -10.95
CA THR A 343 14.59 4.08 -10.60
C THR A 343 16.01 4.08 -10.05
N THR A 344 16.24 3.29 -9.00
CA THR A 344 17.56 3.06 -8.39
C THR A 344 17.98 1.58 -8.46
N SER A 345 17.12 0.73 -9.03
CA SER A 345 17.41 -0.66 -9.37
C SER A 345 16.83 -1.00 -10.73
N LYS A 346 17.22 -2.17 -11.27
CA LYS A 346 16.47 -2.81 -12.34
C LYS A 346 15.03 -3.06 -11.87
N CYS A 347 14.06 -2.87 -12.77
CA CYS A 347 12.70 -3.36 -12.56
C CYS A 347 12.68 -4.87 -12.83
N THR A 348 12.09 -5.66 -11.95
CA THR A 348 12.18 -7.13 -12.01
C THR A 348 10.82 -7.74 -11.70
N PRO A 349 10.30 -8.63 -12.57
CA PRO A 349 9.19 -9.51 -12.20
C PRO A 349 9.58 -10.35 -10.99
N SER A 350 8.63 -10.76 -10.16
CA SER A 350 8.98 -11.41 -8.90
C SER A 350 7.89 -12.35 -8.43
N ALA A 351 8.23 -13.62 -8.19
CA ALA A 351 7.30 -14.59 -7.66
C ALA A 351 6.85 -14.19 -6.24
N PHE A 352 7.79 -13.67 -5.44
CA PHE A 352 7.49 -13.04 -4.15
C PHE A 352 6.63 -11.79 -4.34
N GLY A 353 6.95 -10.94 -5.32
CA GLY A 353 6.17 -9.74 -5.66
C GLY A 353 4.71 -10.04 -6.00
N ASP A 354 4.46 -11.16 -6.67
CA ASP A 354 3.15 -11.60 -7.11
C ASP A 354 2.37 -12.27 -5.99
N ALA A 355 3.02 -13.13 -5.20
CA ALA A 355 2.35 -13.90 -4.14
C ALA A 355 2.30 -13.19 -2.78
N LYS A 356 3.35 -12.45 -2.42
CA LYS A 356 3.64 -12.05 -1.03
C LYS A 356 3.88 -10.57 -0.80
N LEU A 357 4.56 -9.82 -1.66
CA LEU A 357 4.73 -8.38 -1.42
C LEU A 357 3.37 -7.70 -1.25
N PHE A 358 3.12 -7.07 -0.10
CA PHE A 358 1.84 -6.44 0.20
C PHE A 358 1.95 -4.92 0.21
N ILE A 359 0.91 -4.25 -0.31
CA ILE A 359 0.79 -2.79 -0.35
C ILE A 359 -0.53 -2.46 0.32
N ARG A 360 -0.46 -1.91 1.53
CA ARG A 360 -1.63 -1.61 2.35
C ARG A 360 -2.39 -0.42 1.75
N HIS A 361 -3.71 -0.50 1.81
CA HIS A 361 -4.58 0.64 1.51
C HIS A 361 -4.90 1.38 2.80
N GLN A 362 -5.11 2.69 2.71
CA GLN A 362 -5.69 3.45 3.81
C GLN A 362 -7.12 3.85 3.47
N ARG A 363 -8.00 3.80 4.47
CA ARG A 363 -9.37 4.32 4.37
C ARG A 363 -9.32 5.84 4.21
N VAL A 364 -10.01 6.40 3.22
CA VAL A 364 -10.13 7.85 3.04
C VAL A 364 -10.94 8.50 4.16
N GLU A 365 -11.77 7.73 4.86
CA GLU A 365 -12.50 8.19 6.03
C GLU A 365 -11.56 8.67 7.15
N GLU A 366 -10.37 8.08 7.26
CA GLU A 366 -9.34 8.57 8.20
C GLU A 366 -8.82 9.95 7.79
N ASP A 367 -8.69 10.22 6.49
CA ASP A 367 -8.33 11.53 5.97
C ASP A 367 -9.44 12.56 6.22
N TRP A 368 -10.69 12.19 5.99
CA TRP A 368 -11.84 13.05 6.24
C TRP A 368 -12.05 13.38 7.71
N LYS A 369 -11.61 12.53 8.65
CA LYS A 369 -11.61 12.87 10.08
C LYS A 369 -10.63 14.00 10.39
N LEU A 370 -9.50 14.06 9.71
CA LEU A 370 -8.49 15.12 9.88
C LEU A 370 -8.79 16.36 9.05
N LYS A 371 -9.47 16.20 7.90
CA LYS A 371 -9.83 17.26 6.95
C LYS A 371 -11.31 17.20 6.57
N PRO A 372 -12.24 17.37 7.53
CA PRO A 372 -13.68 17.27 7.25
C PRO A 372 -14.16 18.33 6.26
N ASP A 373 -13.50 19.49 6.21
CA ASP A 373 -13.83 20.59 5.31
C ASP A 373 -13.67 20.24 3.81
N TRP A 374 -12.92 19.19 3.46
CA TRP A 374 -12.83 18.73 2.08
C TRP A 374 -14.17 18.22 1.55
N LEU A 375 -14.99 17.60 2.40
CA LEU A 375 -16.31 17.08 2.00
C LEU A 375 -17.30 18.18 1.59
N ASN A 376 -17.00 19.44 1.92
CA ASN A 376 -17.82 20.59 1.50
C ASN A 376 -17.44 21.11 0.11
N GLN A 377 -16.37 20.59 -0.50
CA GLN A 377 -15.77 21.14 -1.72
C GLN A 377 -16.07 20.28 -2.97
N TYR A 378 -16.60 19.08 -2.80
CA TYR A 378 -16.98 18.17 -3.88
C TYR A 378 -18.13 17.24 -3.47
N ASP A 379 -18.79 16.62 -4.45
CA ASP A 379 -19.81 15.61 -4.17
C ASP A 379 -19.16 14.26 -3.84
N ALA A 380 -18.81 14.08 -2.56
CA ALA A 380 -18.19 12.86 -2.08
C ALA A 380 -19.06 11.62 -2.30
N LYS A 381 -20.38 11.72 -2.13
CA LYS A 381 -21.31 10.59 -2.35
C LYS A 381 -21.22 10.09 -3.79
N ALA A 382 -21.31 11.03 -4.74
CA ALA A 382 -21.17 10.69 -6.14
C ALA A 382 -19.77 10.14 -6.45
N ALA A 383 -18.70 10.78 -5.97
CA ALA A 383 -17.33 10.34 -6.23
C ALA A 383 -17.00 8.96 -5.64
N CYS A 384 -17.66 8.57 -4.56
CA CYS A 384 -17.55 7.24 -3.95
C CYS A 384 -18.47 6.20 -4.57
N GLY A 385 -19.40 6.59 -5.44
CA GLY A 385 -20.48 5.71 -5.92
C GLY A 385 -21.37 5.20 -4.78
N SER A 386 -21.50 5.98 -3.70
CA SER A 386 -22.18 5.59 -2.46
C SER A 386 -23.27 6.60 -2.10
N SER A 387 -24.34 6.12 -1.46
CA SER A 387 -25.37 7.01 -0.89
C SER A 387 -24.94 7.67 0.44
N THR A 388 -23.89 7.13 1.04
CA THR A 388 -23.31 7.55 2.32
C THR A 388 -21.82 7.81 2.13
N ALA A 389 -21.37 9.03 2.43
CA ALA A 389 -19.96 9.40 2.48
C ALA A 389 -19.81 10.39 3.63
N SER A 390 -18.99 10.03 4.62
CA SER A 390 -18.82 10.79 5.87
C SER A 390 -17.54 10.39 6.61
N PRO A 391 -16.96 11.23 7.48
CA PRO A 391 -15.77 10.86 8.23
C PRO A 391 -15.96 9.60 9.11
N ASP A 392 -17.17 9.37 9.63
CA ASP A 392 -17.46 8.28 10.57
C ASP A 392 -18.10 7.06 9.90
N GLY A 393 -18.24 7.06 8.58
CA GLY A 393 -18.94 6.01 7.83
C GLY A 393 -18.08 4.82 7.43
N ALA A 394 -16.83 4.72 7.90
CA ALA A 394 -15.99 3.56 7.66
C ALA A 394 -16.64 2.30 8.25
N PRO A 395 -16.74 1.19 7.49
CA PRO A 395 -17.13 -0.10 8.05
C PRO A 395 -16.25 -0.48 9.24
N ALA A 396 -16.84 -1.09 10.27
CA ALA A 396 -16.09 -1.59 11.41
C ALA A 396 -15.05 -2.63 10.98
N THR A 397 -13.82 -2.55 11.49
CA THR A 397 -12.78 -3.55 11.25
C THR A 397 -13.18 -4.90 11.83
N CYS A 398 -12.54 -5.99 11.38
CA CYS A 398 -12.81 -7.32 11.91
C CYS A 398 -12.58 -7.41 13.43
N ALA A 399 -11.52 -6.79 13.93
CA ALA A 399 -11.28 -6.69 15.36
C ALA A 399 -12.43 -5.96 16.09
N ALA A 400 -12.87 -4.81 15.58
CA ALA A 400 -13.95 -4.04 16.19
C ALA A 400 -15.31 -4.78 16.17
N LYS A 401 -15.64 -5.46 15.07
CA LYS A 401 -16.87 -6.26 14.91
C LYS A 401 -16.98 -7.38 15.94
N HIS A 402 -15.86 -7.97 16.34
CA HIS A 402 -15.81 -9.17 17.17
C HIS A 402 -15.27 -8.92 18.59
N GLY A 403 -15.25 -7.66 19.03
CA GLY A 403 -14.88 -7.29 20.40
C GLY A 403 -13.39 -7.37 20.70
N GLY A 404 -12.55 -7.35 19.67
CA GLY A 404 -11.10 -7.24 19.78
C GLY A 404 -10.63 -5.80 20.02
N PRO A 405 -9.35 -5.62 20.40
CA PRO A 405 -8.77 -4.29 20.51
C PRO A 405 -8.86 -3.57 19.16
N ILE A 406 -9.12 -2.27 19.17
CA ILE A 406 -9.03 -1.46 17.96
C ILE A 406 -7.57 -1.49 17.52
N MET A 407 -7.32 -2.13 16.38
CA MET A 407 -6.01 -2.25 15.76
C MET A 407 -5.60 -0.87 15.26
N SER A 408 -4.99 -0.10 16.16
CA SER A 408 -4.32 1.15 15.83
C SER A 408 -2.83 0.84 15.70
N PRO A 409 -2.08 1.57 14.87
CA PRO A 409 -0.63 1.45 14.91
C PRO A 409 -0.17 1.65 16.36
N PRO A 410 0.76 0.83 16.87
CA PRO A 410 1.22 0.96 18.25
C PRO A 410 1.76 2.38 18.47
N PRO A 411 1.54 2.98 19.66
CA PRO A 411 2.24 4.21 20.01
C PRO A 411 3.75 3.94 19.92
N PRO A 412 4.56 4.91 19.46
CA PRO A 412 6.01 4.72 19.42
C PRO A 412 6.50 4.38 20.83
N GLU A 413 7.37 3.39 20.93
CA GLU A 413 8.20 3.27 22.12
C GLU A 413 9.01 4.56 22.27
N PRO A 414 9.16 5.10 23.50
CA PRO A 414 10.01 6.25 23.71
C PRO A 414 11.42 5.94 23.16
N PRO A 415 12.09 6.93 22.55
CA PRO A 415 13.40 6.71 21.96
C PRO A 415 14.30 6.03 22.99
N MET A 416 14.87 4.88 22.61
CA MET A 416 15.86 4.18 23.42
C MET A 416 16.91 5.21 23.85
N PRO A 417 17.23 5.34 25.15
CA PRO A 417 18.22 6.29 25.62
C PRO A 417 19.52 5.99 24.87
N GLY A 418 19.88 6.92 23.97
CA GLY A 418 21.04 6.78 23.13
C GLY A 418 22.26 6.50 24.00
N THR A 419 23.04 5.48 23.61
CA THR A 419 24.39 5.32 24.12
C THR A 419 25.14 6.60 23.82
N ASP A 420 25.30 7.40 24.88
CA ASP A 420 26.09 8.62 24.90
C ASP A 420 27.50 8.31 24.42
N THR A 421 27.77 8.59 23.16
CA THR A 421 29.13 8.62 22.60
C THR A 421 29.69 10.04 22.61
N SER A 422 29.10 10.97 23.36
CA SER A 422 29.65 12.31 23.58
C SER A 422 30.59 12.34 24.80
N HIS A 423 31.66 11.54 24.73
CA HIS A 423 32.91 11.90 25.40
C HIS A 423 33.88 12.46 24.35
N GLN A 424 33.63 13.71 23.98
CA GLN A 424 34.72 14.60 23.58
C GLN A 424 34.79 15.76 24.58
N PRO A 425 35.93 15.98 25.24
CA PRO A 425 36.06 17.07 26.20
C PRO A 425 36.00 18.40 25.44
N SER A 426 34.95 19.17 25.72
CA SER A 426 34.75 20.52 25.23
C SER A 426 35.80 21.46 25.83
N TRP A 427 36.74 21.93 25.01
CA TRP A 427 37.47 23.16 25.30
C TRP A 427 36.59 24.35 24.90
N HIS A 428 36.17 25.12 25.90
CA HIS A 428 35.49 26.40 25.72
C HIS A 428 36.39 27.39 24.97
N TRP A 429 35.92 27.95 23.84
CA TRP A 429 36.17 29.34 23.44
C TRP A 429 34.98 29.89 22.62
N MET A 430 34.82 31.20 22.71
CA MET A 430 33.61 31.99 22.44
C MET A 430 33.25 32.22 20.96
N LYS A 431 31.98 32.63 20.79
CA LYS A 431 31.26 33.17 19.63
C LYS A 431 32.08 33.94 18.57
N GLY A 432 31.67 33.74 17.31
CA GLY A 432 31.34 34.85 16.39
C GLY A 432 31.90 34.75 14.97
N TRP A 433 31.14 35.33 14.04
CA TRP A 433 31.50 35.85 12.71
C TRP A 433 31.22 34.95 11.49
N GLY A 434 30.22 35.39 10.71
CA GLY A 434 29.85 34.82 9.41
C GLY A 434 30.67 35.42 8.26
N TRP A 435 30.57 34.75 7.10
CA TRP A 435 31.26 35.13 5.86
C TRP A 435 30.24 35.27 4.73
N SER A 436 30.35 36.35 3.97
CA SER A 436 29.73 36.52 2.64
C SER A 436 30.82 36.48 1.57
N TRP A 437 30.52 35.86 0.45
CA TRP A 437 31.43 35.66 -0.68
C TRP A 437 31.26 36.76 -1.74
N SER A 438 32.36 37.36 -2.22
CA SER A 438 32.40 37.99 -3.55
C SER A 438 33.73 37.73 -4.24
N SER A 439 33.66 37.60 -5.56
CA SER A 439 34.75 37.31 -6.49
C SER A 439 35.73 38.47 -6.59
N ASP A 440 36.97 38.25 -6.18
CA ASP A 440 38.20 38.53 -6.94
C ASP A 440 39.40 38.66 -5.98
N LEU A 441 40.44 37.87 -6.26
CA LEU A 441 41.83 37.99 -5.77
C LEU A 441 42.10 37.87 -4.24
N GLY A 442 42.37 36.63 -3.80
CA GLY A 442 43.41 36.32 -2.81
C GLY A 442 43.15 36.62 -1.32
N TRP A 443 43.49 35.67 -0.45
CA TRP A 443 43.28 35.72 1.00
C TRP A 443 44.21 36.73 1.71
N HIS A 444 43.65 37.68 2.46
CA HIS A 444 44.37 38.42 3.51
C HIS A 444 43.48 38.64 4.75
N TRP A 445 44.09 38.50 5.93
CA TRP A 445 43.47 38.59 7.26
C TRP A 445 43.72 39.95 7.92
N SER A 446 42.75 40.48 8.69
CA SER A 446 42.95 41.58 9.65
C SER A 446 41.93 41.51 10.81
N TRP A 447 42.36 41.90 12.02
CA TRP A 447 41.68 41.78 13.32
C TRP A 447 41.35 43.14 13.95
N HIS A 448 40.22 43.26 14.67
CA HIS A 448 40.00 44.30 15.69
C HIS A 448 39.20 43.80 16.92
N LEU A 449 39.52 44.37 18.09
CA LEU A 449 39.15 43.98 19.46
C LEU A 449 38.12 44.91 20.12
N GLY A 450 37.35 44.36 21.08
CA GLY A 450 36.71 45.06 22.22
C GLY A 450 35.20 44.77 22.35
N GLY A 451 34.57 44.50 23.49
CA GLY A 451 34.99 44.42 24.89
C GLY A 451 33.86 44.90 25.84
N TRP A 452 33.44 44.04 26.79
CA TRP A 452 32.79 44.26 28.11
C TRP A 452 31.35 44.84 28.15
N TYR A 453 30.39 44.37 28.95
CA TYR A 453 30.37 43.63 30.24
C TYR A 453 29.90 42.18 30.16
#